data_AF-A0A3D2CTE7-F1
#
_entry.id   AF-A0A3D2CTE7-F1
#
_cell.length_a   1.000
_cell.length_b   1.000
_cell.length_c   1.000
_cell.angle_alpha   90.00
_cell.angle_beta   90.00
_cell.angle_gamma   90.00
#
_symmetry.space_group_name_H-M   'P 1'
#
loop_
_entity.id
_entity.type
_entity.pdbx_description
1 polymer ?
#
loop_
_entity_poly.entity_id
_entity_poly.type
_entity_poly.pdbx_seq_one_letter_code
_entity_poly.pdbx_strand_id
1 'polypeptide(L)'
;MNKKRILRYVGIVIVIMGSSAIVGCSNKFAESMRKFTYPPGFKYTHPDELRSDMAKLAQQMLLLDDALTNIYESTQEGLEGQRQQVLHALKNMGRTAATLKEGETGGNHAFIQDHMQDFVAKIDQARTAASLKEPNYYYAGKVSGGCTSCHKVNR
;
A
#
# COMPACT_ATOMS: atom_id res chain seq x y z
N MET A 1 63.01 -10.69 -22.32
CA MET A 1 61.95 -10.03 -21.52
C MET A 1 62.14 -10.37 -20.05
N ASN A 2 62.28 -9.39 -19.14
CA ASN A 2 62.74 -9.63 -17.77
C ASN A 2 61.60 -10.17 -16.89
N LYS A 3 61.66 -11.45 -16.48
CA LYS A 3 60.61 -12.15 -15.68
C LYS A 3 60.18 -11.36 -14.44
N LYS A 4 61.09 -10.60 -13.82
CA LYS A 4 60.80 -9.72 -12.67
C LYS A 4 59.88 -8.53 -13.01
N ARG A 5 59.95 -8.01 -14.24
CA ARG A 5 59.05 -6.93 -14.71
C ARG A 5 57.64 -7.48 -14.98
N ILE A 6 57.55 -8.67 -15.58
CA ILE A 6 56.26 -9.34 -15.85
C ILE A 6 55.52 -9.65 -14.54
N LEU A 7 56.23 -10.18 -13.53
CA LEU A 7 55.64 -10.46 -12.21
C LEU A 7 55.10 -9.19 -11.52
N ARG A 8 55.80 -8.06 -11.66
CA ARG A 8 55.36 -6.76 -11.14
C ARG A 8 54.10 -6.24 -11.86
N TYR A 9 54.02 -6.36 -13.19
CA TYR A 9 52.83 -5.93 -13.94
C TYR A 9 51.60 -6.80 -13.62
N VAL A 10 51.77 -8.11 -13.49
CA VAL A 10 50.68 -9.02 -13.08
C VAL A 10 50.16 -8.67 -11.69
N GLY A 11 51.06 -8.38 -10.73
CA GLY A 11 50.66 -7.94 -9.39
C GLY A 11 49.85 -6.64 -9.40
N ILE A 12 50.25 -5.66 -10.21
CA ILE A 12 49.53 -4.39 -10.35
C ILE A 12 48.12 -4.60 -10.93
N VAL A 13 47.98 -5.43 -11.96
CA VAL A 13 46.68 -5.74 -12.58
C VAL A 13 45.74 -6.40 -11.59
N ILE A 14 46.23 -7.36 -10.79
CA ILE A 14 45.42 -8.05 -9.77
C ILE A 14 44.93 -7.07 -8.69
N VAL A 15 45.78 -6.13 -8.24
CA VAL A 15 45.40 -5.12 -7.25
C VAL A 15 44.33 -4.17 -7.81
N ILE A 16 44.47 -3.71 -9.05
CA ILE A 16 43.48 -2.84 -9.70
C ILE A 16 42.13 -3.55 -9.84
N MET A 17 42.14 -4.81 -10.28
CA MET A 17 40.93 -5.61 -10.46
C MET A 17 40.22 -5.89 -9.12
N GLY A 18 40.98 -6.22 -8.08
CA GLY A 18 40.46 -6.41 -6.72
C GLY A 18 39.85 -5.14 -6.13
N SER A 19 40.50 -3.99 -6.31
CA SER A 19 39.99 -2.71 -5.78
C SER A 19 38.69 -2.26 -6.45
N SER A 20 38.56 -2.48 -7.77
CA SER A 20 37.33 -2.15 -8.53
C SER A 20 36.12 -2.98 -8.07
N ALA A 21 36.33 -4.26 -7.78
CA ALA A 21 35.26 -5.14 -7.29
C ALA A 21 34.71 -4.69 -5.93
N ILE A 22 35.58 -4.23 -5.02
CA ILE A 22 35.18 -3.75 -3.69
C ILE A 22 34.37 -2.46 -3.80
N VAL A 23 34.73 -1.54 -4.72
CA VAL A 23 33.98 -0.31 -4.96
C VAL A 23 32.59 -0.60 -5.56
N GLY A 24 32.51 -1.57 -6.47
CA GLY A 24 31.24 -2.00 -7.08
C GLY A 24 30.24 -2.61 -6.10
N CYS A 25 30.72 -3.31 -5.07
CA CYS A 25 29.88 -3.86 -4.00
C CYS A 25 29.61 -2.86 -2.86
N SER A 26 30.13 -1.63 -2.93
CA SER A 26 29.93 -0.65 -1.87
C SER A 26 28.56 0.00 -1.93
N ASN A 27 27.89 0.11 -0.78
CA ASN A 27 26.59 0.78 -0.67
C ASN A 27 26.61 2.23 -1.15
N LYS A 28 27.77 2.92 -1.06
CA LYS A 28 27.92 4.32 -1.47
C LYS A 28 27.82 4.52 -2.99
N PHE A 29 28.32 3.57 -3.78
CA PHE A 29 28.19 3.63 -5.24
C PHE A 29 26.73 3.43 -5.67
N ALA A 30 26.05 2.44 -5.07
CA ALA A 30 24.63 2.21 -5.31
C ALA A 30 23.76 3.42 -4.93
N GLU A 31 24.05 4.09 -3.81
CA GLU A 31 23.34 5.30 -3.38
C GLU A 31 23.56 6.49 -4.33
N SER A 32 24.79 6.69 -4.81
CA SER A 32 25.11 7.72 -5.80
C SER A 32 24.41 7.49 -7.14
N MET A 33 24.37 6.24 -7.61
CA MET A 33 23.65 5.86 -8.83
C MET A 33 22.14 6.08 -8.70
N ARG A 34 21.56 5.80 -7.52
CA ARG A 34 20.11 5.97 -7.28
C ARG A 34 19.62 7.39 -7.54
N LYS A 35 20.46 8.40 -7.31
CA LYS A 35 20.16 9.81 -7.58
C LYS A 35 19.82 10.07 -9.06
N PHE A 36 20.38 9.27 -9.98
CA PHE A 36 20.22 9.45 -11.42
C PHE A 36 19.33 8.38 -12.07
N THR A 37 19.11 7.26 -11.40
CA THR A 37 18.29 6.15 -11.92
C THR A 37 16.89 6.08 -11.34
N TYR A 38 16.59 6.82 -10.27
CA TYR A 38 15.26 6.88 -9.66
C TYR A 38 14.71 8.30 -9.66
N PRO A 39 13.39 8.47 -9.80
CA PRO A 39 12.77 9.78 -9.70
C PRO A 39 12.97 10.39 -8.30
N PRO A 40 13.03 11.72 -8.19
CA PRO A 40 13.14 12.38 -6.91
C PRO A 40 11.99 11.96 -5.97
N GLY A 41 12.34 11.53 -4.76
CA GLY A 41 11.36 11.05 -3.76
C GLY A 41 10.99 9.57 -3.86
N PHE A 42 11.60 8.80 -4.78
CA PHE A 42 11.42 7.35 -4.81
C PHE A 42 11.91 6.70 -3.50
N LYS A 43 11.01 5.99 -2.82
CA LYS A 43 11.31 5.15 -1.66
C LYS A 43 10.88 3.73 -1.96
N TYR A 44 11.71 2.76 -1.59
CA TYR A 44 11.30 1.37 -1.59
C TYR A 44 10.28 1.15 -0.48
N THR A 45 9.07 0.73 -0.82
CA THR A 45 8.06 0.33 0.16
C THR A 45 8.51 -0.94 0.84
N HIS A 46 8.55 -0.90 2.16
CA HIS A 46 8.99 -2.02 2.97
C HIS A 46 7.88 -3.10 3.04
N PRO A 47 8.19 -4.41 3.06
CA PRO A 47 7.15 -5.47 3.04
C PRO A 47 6.14 -5.39 4.20
N ASP A 48 6.56 -4.87 5.34
CA ASP A 48 5.74 -4.55 6.51
C ASP A 48 4.78 -3.39 6.25
N GLU A 49 5.18 -2.36 5.49
CA GLU A 49 4.29 -1.28 5.06
C GLU A 49 3.19 -1.80 4.12
N LEU A 50 3.53 -2.72 3.20
CA LEU A 50 2.58 -3.39 2.29
C LEU A 50 1.57 -4.27 3.03
N ARG A 51 1.91 -4.74 4.23
CA ARG A 51 1.06 -5.61 5.06
C ARG A 51 0.40 -4.87 6.22
N SER A 52 0.62 -3.56 6.32
CA SER A 52 -0.01 -2.70 7.33
C SER A 52 -1.54 -2.71 7.17
N ASP A 53 -2.25 -2.44 8.27
CA ASP A 53 -3.71 -2.37 8.23
C ASP A 53 -4.22 -1.20 7.37
N MET A 54 -3.43 -0.12 7.25
CA MET A 54 -3.71 0.95 6.29
C MET A 54 -3.57 0.49 4.84
N ALA A 55 -2.55 -0.32 4.52
CA ALA A 55 -2.43 -0.92 3.19
C ALA A 55 -3.57 -1.89 2.87
N LYS A 56 -4.01 -2.68 3.86
CA LYS A 56 -5.20 -3.54 3.73
C LYS A 56 -6.47 -2.71 3.51
N LEU A 57 -6.66 -1.61 4.23
CA LEU A 57 -7.78 -0.69 4.01
C LEU A 57 -7.74 -0.09 2.60
N ALA A 58 -6.57 0.36 2.14
CA ALA A 58 -6.40 0.89 0.79
C ALA A 58 -6.76 -0.15 -0.29
N GLN A 59 -6.34 -1.40 -0.10
CA GLN A 59 -6.71 -2.49 -1.00
C GLN A 59 -8.23 -2.72 -1.04
N GLN A 60 -8.88 -2.82 0.12
CA GLN A 60 -10.34 -3.00 0.16
C GLN A 60 -11.08 -1.79 -0.43
N MET A 61 -10.50 -0.59 -0.35
CA MET A 61 -11.06 0.59 -0.97
C MET A 61 -11.10 0.50 -2.50
N LEU A 62 -10.02 0.00 -3.10
CA LEU A 62 -9.98 -0.23 -4.55
C LEU A 62 -11.01 -1.27 -4.99
N LEU A 63 -11.19 -2.34 -4.20
CA LEU A 63 -12.21 -3.36 -4.47
C LEU A 63 -13.63 -2.80 -4.33
N LEU A 64 -13.87 -1.91 -3.36
CA LEU A 64 -15.16 -1.24 -3.21
C LEU A 64 -15.44 -0.33 -4.42
N ASP A 65 -14.46 0.47 -4.84
CA ASP A 65 -14.60 1.37 -5.98
C ASP A 65 -14.86 0.61 -7.29
N ASP A 66 -14.14 -0.48 -7.52
CA ASP A 66 -14.35 -1.40 -8.64
C ASP A 66 -15.76 -1.98 -8.65
N ALA A 67 -16.23 -2.52 -7.51
CA ALA A 67 -17.58 -3.07 -7.38
C ALA A 67 -18.68 -2.01 -7.59
N LEU A 68 -18.41 -0.75 -7.30
CA LEU A 68 -19.37 0.36 -7.49
C LEU A 68 -19.40 0.89 -8.93
N THR A 69 -18.28 0.79 -9.67
CA THR A 69 -18.13 1.39 -11.00
C THR A 69 -18.30 0.38 -12.14
N ASN A 70 -17.89 -0.87 -11.93
CA ASN A 70 -17.97 -1.94 -12.92
C ASN A 70 -19.23 -2.78 -12.71
N ILE A 71 -20.36 -2.28 -13.21
CA ILE A 71 -21.62 -3.03 -13.23
C ILE A 71 -21.52 -4.08 -14.35
N TYR A 72 -21.13 -5.31 -13.98
CA TYR A 72 -20.86 -6.39 -14.93
C TYR A 72 -22.06 -6.75 -15.79
N GLU A 73 -23.27 -6.87 -15.20
CA GLU A 73 -24.51 -7.17 -15.92
C GLU A 73 -25.75 -6.65 -15.16
N SER A 74 -26.74 -6.13 -15.88
CA SER A 74 -28.05 -5.72 -15.31
C SER A 74 -29.00 -6.88 -15.03
N THR A 75 -28.51 -8.13 -15.06
CA THR A 75 -29.25 -9.32 -14.70
C THR A 75 -29.46 -9.37 -13.19
N GLN A 76 -30.49 -10.09 -12.71
CA GLN A 76 -30.70 -10.26 -11.26
C GLN A 76 -29.49 -10.92 -10.58
N GLU A 77 -28.84 -11.86 -11.26
CA GLU A 77 -27.62 -12.52 -10.80
C GLU A 77 -26.42 -11.56 -10.77
N GLY A 78 -26.24 -10.74 -11.81
CA GLY A 78 -25.19 -9.71 -11.86
C GLY A 78 -25.33 -8.67 -10.76
N LEU A 79 -26.56 -8.19 -10.51
CA LEU A 79 -26.88 -7.25 -9.43
C LEU A 79 -26.63 -7.86 -8.03
N GLU A 80 -26.99 -9.12 -7.83
CA GLU A 80 -26.69 -9.82 -6.57
C GLU A 80 -25.17 -10.04 -6.41
N GLY A 81 -24.46 -10.38 -7.49
CA GLY A 81 -23.00 -10.50 -7.50
C GLY A 81 -22.32 -9.19 -7.08
N GLN A 82 -22.76 -8.06 -7.67
CA GLN A 82 -22.29 -6.72 -7.28
C GLN A 82 -22.55 -6.45 -5.79
N ARG A 83 -23.77 -6.75 -5.31
CA ARG A 83 -24.14 -6.56 -3.91
C ARG A 83 -23.23 -7.34 -2.97
N GLN A 84 -22.92 -8.59 -3.30
CA GLN A 84 -22.01 -9.43 -2.52
C GLN A 84 -20.58 -8.85 -2.50
N GLN A 85 -20.08 -8.35 -3.64
CA GLN A 85 -18.76 -7.72 -3.70
C GLN A 85 -18.67 -6.47 -2.81
N VAL A 86 -19.68 -5.59 -2.88
CA VAL A 86 -19.77 -4.39 -2.03
C VAL A 86 -19.82 -4.77 -0.55
N LEU A 87 -20.68 -5.72 -0.17
CA LEU A 87 -20.81 -6.17 1.22
C LEU A 87 -19.51 -6.82 1.72
N HIS A 88 -18.83 -7.59 0.88
CA HIS A 88 -17.56 -8.22 1.22
C HIS A 88 -16.47 -7.18 1.49
N ALA A 89 -16.31 -6.20 0.59
CA ALA A 89 -15.33 -5.13 0.77
C ALA A 89 -15.61 -4.34 2.05
N LEU A 90 -16.86 -3.88 2.26
CA LEU A 90 -17.25 -3.13 3.46
C LEU A 90 -17.03 -3.94 4.75
N LYS A 91 -17.33 -5.24 4.75
CA LYS A 91 -17.07 -6.11 5.91
C LYS A 91 -15.58 -6.17 6.25
N ASN A 92 -14.72 -6.36 5.26
CA ASN A 92 -13.28 -6.44 5.47
C ASN A 92 -12.69 -5.09 5.90
N MET A 93 -13.20 -3.98 5.35
CA MET A 93 -12.84 -2.63 5.79
C MET A 93 -13.19 -2.42 7.26
N GLY A 94 -14.41 -2.79 7.69
CA GLY A 94 -14.84 -2.66 9.08
C GLY A 94 -13.96 -3.44 10.04
N ARG A 95 -13.59 -4.69 9.70
CA ARG A 95 -12.66 -5.49 10.49
C ARG A 95 -11.30 -4.84 10.62
N THR A 96 -10.73 -4.39 9.51
CA THR A 96 -9.39 -3.77 9.49
C THR A 96 -9.38 -2.43 10.24
N ALA A 97 -10.44 -1.64 10.09
CA ALA A 97 -10.63 -0.38 10.80
C ALA A 97 -10.78 -0.58 12.31
N ALA A 98 -11.47 -1.63 12.75
CA ALA A 98 -11.57 -2.00 14.16
C ALA A 98 -10.19 -2.40 14.74
N THR A 99 -9.40 -3.18 14.01
CA THR A 99 -8.02 -3.53 14.43
C THR A 99 -7.14 -2.29 14.58
N LEU A 100 -7.23 -1.34 13.66
CA LEU A 100 -6.53 -0.06 13.74
C LEU A 100 -6.96 0.78 14.96
N LYS A 101 -8.22 0.67 15.39
CA LYS A 101 -8.74 1.31 16.60
C LYS A 101 -8.19 0.67 17.89
N GLU A 102 -7.99 -0.65 17.88
CA GLU A 102 -7.61 -1.46 19.05
C GLU A 102 -6.09 -1.49 19.32
N GLY A 103 -5.26 -1.35 18.28
CA GLY A 103 -3.86 -0.94 18.41
C GLY A 103 -2.83 -2.05 18.60
N GLU A 104 -2.11 -2.36 17.50
CA GLU A 104 -0.69 -2.75 17.52
C GLU A 104 0.17 -1.88 16.56
N THR A 105 -0.47 -1.24 15.57
CA THR A 105 0.16 -0.43 14.50
C THR A 105 -0.23 1.05 14.52
N GLY A 106 -1.22 1.43 15.33
CA GLY A 106 -1.67 2.82 15.53
C GLY A 106 -1.26 3.30 16.92
N GLY A 107 0.01 3.69 17.09
CA GLY A 107 0.54 4.03 18.41
C GLY A 107 -0.24 5.16 19.08
N ASN A 108 -0.95 4.88 20.18
CA ASN A 108 -1.45 5.81 21.21
C ASN A 108 -2.00 7.20 20.77
N HIS A 109 -2.36 7.39 19.51
CA HIS A 109 -2.69 8.69 18.95
C HIS A 109 -4.21 8.85 19.04
N ALA A 110 -4.68 9.55 20.07
CA ALA A 110 -6.10 9.82 20.33
C ALA A 110 -6.87 10.26 19.07
N PHE A 111 -6.20 11.03 18.20
CA PHE A 111 -6.69 11.43 16.89
C PHE A 111 -7.18 10.25 16.01
N ILE A 112 -6.35 9.21 15.85
CA ILE A 112 -6.74 8.04 15.05
C ILE A 112 -7.89 7.30 15.73
N GLN A 113 -7.90 7.22 17.06
CA GLN A 113 -8.92 6.49 17.80
C GLN A 113 -10.33 7.05 17.59
N ASP A 114 -10.49 8.38 17.70
CA ASP A 114 -11.78 9.06 17.53
C ASP A 114 -12.26 8.98 16.07
N HIS A 115 -11.38 9.27 15.11
CA HIS A 115 -11.75 9.25 13.69
C HIS A 115 -11.97 7.85 13.13
N MET A 116 -11.29 6.84 13.67
CA MET A 116 -11.52 5.45 13.29
C MET A 116 -12.84 4.92 13.84
N GLN A 117 -13.28 5.37 15.01
CA GLN A 117 -14.61 5.02 15.54
C GLN A 117 -15.73 5.55 14.62
N ASP A 118 -15.63 6.81 14.19
CA ASP A 118 -16.56 7.39 13.21
C ASP A 118 -16.50 6.68 11.86
N PHE A 119 -15.30 6.29 11.43
CA PHE A 119 -15.11 5.57 10.17
C PHE A 119 -15.76 4.19 10.20
N VAL A 120 -15.59 3.44 11.31
CA VAL A 120 -16.26 2.15 11.51
C VAL A 120 -17.79 2.31 11.46
N ALA A 121 -18.34 3.33 12.12
CA ALA A 121 -19.78 3.60 12.09
C ALA A 121 -20.30 3.90 10.68
N LYS A 122 -19.54 4.67 9.87
CA LYS A 122 -19.87 4.93 8.46
C LYS A 122 -19.84 3.66 7.61
N ILE A 123 -18.88 2.77 7.85
CA ILE A 123 -18.81 1.47 7.18
C ILE A 123 -20.02 0.61 7.52
N ASP A 124 -20.43 0.54 8.79
CA ASP A 124 -21.60 -0.23 9.21
C ASP A 124 -22.90 0.33 8.62
N GLN A 125 -23.03 1.66 8.55
CA GLN A 125 -24.14 2.31 7.87
C GLN A 125 -24.18 1.93 6.38
N ALA A 126 -23.03 1.98 5.70
CA ALA A 126 -22.93 1.58 4.30
C ALA A 126 -23.28 0.10 4.09
N ARG A 127 -22.82 -0.78 4.98
CA ARG A 127 -23.13 -2.22 4.91
C ARG A 127 -24.62 -2.48 5.08
N THR A 128 -25.25 -1.81 6.05
CA THR A 128 -26.69 -1.93 6.29
C THR A 128 -27.48 -1.48 5.06
N ALA A 129 -27.14 -0.33 4.48
CA ALA A 129 -27.79 0.21 3.28
C ALA A 129 -27.60 -0.69 2.04
N ALA A 130 -26.40 -1.26 1.86
CA ALA A 130 -26.11 -2.19 0.76
C ALA A 130 -26.76 -3.58 0.95
N SER A 131 -27.13 -3.94 2.19
CA SER A 131 -27.74 -5.25 2.50
C SER A 131 -29.23 -5.35 2.19
N LEU A 132 -29.88 -4.20 1.94
CA LEU A 132 -31.32 -4.14 1.64
C LEU A 132 -31.66 -4.89 0.35
N LYS A 133 -32.96 -5.22 0.21
CA LYS A 133 -33.50 -5.85 -1.01
C LYS A 133 -33.27 -4.97 -2.24
N GLU A 134 -33.37 -3.65 -2.08
CA GLU A 134 -32.93 -2.65 -3.04
C GLU A 134 -31.70 -1.96 -2.44
N PRO A 135 -30.48 -2.33 -2.86
CA PRO A 135 -29.25 -1.81 -2.27
C PRO A 135 -29.10 -0.32 -2.49
N ASN A 136 -28.76 0.41 -1.42
CA ASN A 136 -28.38 1.82 -1.53
C ASN A 136 -26.87 1.99 -1.37
N TYR A 137 -26.17 2.16 -2.50
CA TYR A 137 -24.73 2.32 -2.55
C TYR A 137 -24.20 3.73 -2.31
N TYR A 138 -25.08 4.72 -2.11
CA TYR A 138 -24.65 6.10 -1.81
C TYR A 138 -23.70 6.18 -0.60
N TYR A 139 -24.00 5.40 0.45
CA TYR A 139 -23.16 5.35 1.65
C TYR A 139 -21.83 4.64 1.41
N ALA A 140 -21.80 3.61 0.56
CA ALA A 140 -20.56 2.96 0.14
C ALA A 140 -19.65 3.94 -0.64
N GLY A 141 -20.23 4.75 -1.53
CA GLY A 141 -19.49 5.82 -2.21
C GLY A 141 -18.93 6.87 -1.25
N LYS A 142 -19.67 7.24 -0.20
CA LYS A 142 -19.16 8.14 0.86
C LYS A 142 -17.99 7.54 1.65
N VAL A 143 -18.00 6.23 1.89
CA VAL A 143 -16.88 5.52 2.51
C VAL A 143 -15.64 5.62 1.60
N SER A 144 -15.80 5.46 0.28
CA SER A 144 -14.72 5.64 -0.71
C SER A 144 -14.06 7.03 -0.65
N GLY A 145 -14.87 8.09 -0.57
CA GLY A 145 -14.37 9.45 -0.40
C GLY A 145 -13.78 9.77 0.98
N GLY A 146 -14.02 8.95 2.00
CA GLY A 146 -13.60 9.22 3.39
C GLY A 146 -12.09 9.19 3.59
N CYS A 147 -11.38 8.29 2.90
CA CYS A 147 -9.93 8.13 3.04
C CYS A 147 -9.16 9.36 2.52
N THR A 148 -9.55 9.90 1.37
CA THR A 148 -8.91 11.09 0.78
C THR A 148 -9.12 12.31 1.67
N SER A 149 -10.32 12.46 2.24
CA SER A 149 -10.64 13.56 3.16
C SER A 149 -9.77 13.50 4.43
N CYS A 150 -9.66 12.33 5.06
CA CYS A 150 -8.83 12.16 6.26
C CYS A 150 -7.35 12.48 5.97
N HIS A 151 -6.80 11.96 4.88
CA HIS A 151 -5.39 12.16 4.54
C HIS A 151 -5.08 13.58 4.01
N LYS A 152 -6.07 14.31 3.47
CA LYS A 152 -5.88 15.70 3.04
C LYS A 152 -5.74 16.66 4.23
N VAL A 153 -6.46 16.40 5.31
CA VAL A 153 -6.48 17.27 6.50
C VAL A 153 -5.32 16.97 7.44
N ASN A 154 -4.81 15.73 7.45
CA ASN A 154 -3.91 15.23 8.51
C ASN A 154 -2.56 14.70 8.00
N ARG A 155 -2.13 15.15 6.82
CA ARG A 155 -0.80 14.86 6.25
C ARG A 155 0.10 16.09 6.32
#